data_AF-A0A387H995-F1
#
_entry.id   AF-A0A387H995-F1
#
_cell.length_a   1.000
_cell.length_b   1.000
_cell.length_c   1.000
_cell.angle_alpha   90.00
_cell.angle_beta   90.00
_cell.angle_gamma   90.00
#
_symmetry.space_group_name_H-M   'P 1'
#
loop_
_entity.id
_entity.type
_entity.pdbx_description
1 polymer ?
#
loop_
_entity_poly.entity_id
_entity_poly.type
_entity_poly.pdbx_seq_one_letter_code
_entity_poly.pdbx_strand_id
1 'polypeptide(L)'
;MPGAEMIDETREYLLDNRSKLSFQIERAKHHLAGLEADAIKIINSKASLPAADIAIITEDLAEHLRSEIEALCWAIDHIDHELEYLDGDDEFEPFAGREARSRD
;
A
#
# COMPACT_ATOMS: atom_id res chain seq x y z
N MET A 1 8.21 18.39 -30.88
CA MET A 1 8.67 17.03 -31.28
C MET A 1 7.72 16.06 -30.60
N PRO A 2 6.92 15.27 -31.33
CA PRO A 2 5.82 14.50 -30.76
C PRO A 2 6.24 13.42 -29.74
N GLY A 3 7.54 13.07 -29.66
CA GLY A 3 8.05 12.14 -28.65
C GLY A 3 8.23 12.71 -27.25
N ALA A 4 8.41 14.03 -27.10
CA ALA A 4 8.57 14.66 -25.78
C ALA A 4 7.22 14.82 -25.07
N GLU A 5 6.18 15.21 -25.82
CA GLU A 5 4.81 15.35 -25.30
C GLU A 5 4.25 14.02 -24.78
N MET A 6 4.53 12.91 -25.47
CA MET A 6 4.11 11.56 -25.03
C MET A 6 4.79 11.10 -23.72
N ILE A 7 6.04 11.52 -23.50
CA ILE A 7 6.79 11.22 -22.26
C ILE A 7 6.22 12.03 -21.09
N ASP A 8 5.94 13.31 -21.32
CA ASP A 8 5.35 14.20 -20.31
C ASP A 8 3.93 13.74 -19.91
N GLU A 9 3.09 13.33 -20.87
CA GLU A 9 1.75 12.77 -20.59
C GLU A 9 1.82 11.46 -19.79
N THR A 10 2.76 10.57 -20.12
CA THR A 10 2.96 9.30 -19.39
C THR A 10 3.42 9.57 -17.97
N ARG A 11 4.35 10.53 -17.78
CA ARG A 11 4.84 10.94 -16.47
C ARG A 11 3.72 11.53 -15.60
N GLU A 12 2.90 12.42 -16.15
CA GLU A 12 1.77 13.02 -15.43
C GLU A 12 0.76 11.95 -14.99
N TYR A 13 0.44 11.00 -15.87
CA TYR A 13 -0.43 9.87 -15.57
C TYR A 13 0.08 9.01 -14.41
N LEU A 14 1.38 8.68 -14.42
CA LEU A 14 2.02 7.90 -13.36
C LEU A 14 2.00 8.64 -12.02
N LEU A 15 2.31 9.93 -12.01
CA LEU A 15 2.27 10.77 -10.80
C LEU A 15 0.85 10.88 -10.21
N ASP A 16 -0.17 11.03 -11.06
CA ASP A 16 -1.57 11.06 -10.61
C ASP A 16 -2.00 9.72 -10.00
N ASN A 17 -1.64 8.60 -10.64
CA ASN A 17 -1.90 7.27 -10.09
C ASN A 17 -1.17 7.02 -8.77
N ARG A 18 0.10 7.42 -8.67
CA ARG A 18 0.89 7.35 -7.43
C ARG A 18 0.21 8.10 -6.29
N SER A 19 -0.28 9.31 -6.57
CA SER A 19 -1.00 10.14 -5.60
C SER A 19 -2.29 9.48 -5.13
N LYS A 20 -3.10 8.93 -6.05
CA LYS A 20 -4.33 8.19 -5.73
C LYS A 20 -4.05 6.96 -4.86
N LEU A 21 -3.04 6.17 -5.21
CA LEU A 21 -2.65 4.99 -4.43
C LEU A 21 -2.16 5.38 -3.04
N SER A 22 -1.36 6.44 -2.92
CA SER A 22 -0.90 6.97 -1.63
C SER A 22 -2.08 7.35 -0.74
N PHE A 23 -3.09 8.02 -1.30
CA PHE A 23 -4.32 8.36 -0.56
C PHE A 23 -5.09 7.11 -0.10
N GLN A 24 -5.18 6.09 -0.94
CA GLN A 24 -5.83 4.81 -0.58
C GLN A 24 -5.09 4.09 0.54
N ILE A 25 -3.76 4.07 0.50
CA ILE A 25 -2.92 3.49 1.56
C ILE A 25 -3.16 4.19 2.89
N GLU A 26 -3.13 5.53 2.91
CA GLU A 26 -3.36 6.28 4.15
C GLU A 26 -4.76 6.05 4.71
N ARG A 27 -5.78 5.98 3.85
CA ARG A 27 -7.13 5.62 4.27
C ARG A 27 -7.20 4.19 4.84
N ALA A 28 -6.55 3.22 4.20
CA ALA A 28 -6.53 1.84 4.65
C ALA A 28 -5.80 1.70 6.00
N LYS A 29 -4.66 2.39 6.19
CA LYS A 29 -3.96 2.47 7.48
C LYS A 29 -4.83 3.04 8.58
N HIS A 30 -5.60 4.10 8.28
CA HIS A 30 -6.54 4.67 9.25
C HIS A 30 -7.64 3.67 9.65
N HIS A 31 -8.20 2.92 8.70
CA HIS A 31 -9.18 1.87 9.01
C HIS A 31 -8.56 0.73 9.85
N LEU A 32 -7.34 0.30 9.51
CA LEU A 32 -6.61 -0.72 10.26
C LEU A 32 -6.39 -0.31 11.72
N ALA A 33 -5.94 0.92 11.95
CA ALA A 33 -5.77 1.46 13.31
C ALA A 33 -7.08 1.47 14.11
N GLY A 34 -8.21 1.75 13.45
CA GLY A 34 -9.53 1.68 14.07
C GLY A 34 -9.92 0.26 14.50
N LEU A 35 -9.71 -0.72 13.61
CA LEU A 35 -10.00 -2.13 13.89
C LEU A 35 -9.13 -2.69 15.02
N GLU A 36 -7.83 -2.36 15.03
CA GLU A 36 -6.91 -2.78 16.09
C GLU A 36 -7.32 -2.19 17.44
N ALA A 37 -7.74 -0.92 17.48
CA ALA A 37 -8.25 -0.29 18.70
C ALA A 37 -9.54 -0.96 19.20
N ASP A 38 -10.43 -1.36 18.30
CA ASP A 38 -11.68 -2.04 18.66
C ASP A 38 -11.45 -3.48 19.12
N ALA A 39 -10.52 -4.22 18.49
CA ALA A 39 -10.10 -5.54 18.96
C ALA A 39 -9.57 -5.49 20.40
N ILE A 40 -8.73 -4.49 20.73
CA ILE A 40 -8.22 -4.29 22.10
C ILE A 40 -9.36 -4.03 23.10
N LYS A 41 -10.38 -3.23 22.73
CA LYS A 41 -11.53 -2.99 23.61
C LYS A 41 -12.32 -4.27 23.88
N ILE A 42 -12.52 -5.10 22.85
CA ILE A 42 -13.26 -6.36 22.97
C ILE A 42 -12.54 -7.31 23.92
N ILE A 43 -11.23 -7.50 23.75
CA ILE A 43 -10.39 -8.34 24.62
C ILE A 43 -10.47 -7.86 26.08
N ASN A 44 -10.34 -6.54 26.29
CA ASN A 44 -10.37 -5.95 27.63
C ASN A 44 -11.75 -6.05 28.32
N SER A 45 -12.84 -6.21 27.55
CA SER A 45 -14.20 -6.26 28.09
C SER A 45 -14.57 -7.59 28.76
N LYS A 46 -13.74 -8.66 28.64
CA LYS A 46 -14.00 -10.01 29.20
C LYS A 46 -15.43 -10.54 28.96
N ALA A 47 -16.05 -10.14 27.85
CA ALA A 47 -17.42 -10.53 27.53
C ALA A 47 -17.50 -12.01 27.14
N SER A 48 -18.64 -12.65 27.45
CA SER A 48 -18.86 -14.07 27.19
C SER A 48 -18.85 -14.39 25.69
N LEU A 49 -18.74 -15.68 25.38
CA LEU A 49 -18.51 -16.37 24.10
C LEU A 49 -18.85 -15.67 22.75
N PRO A 50 -19.91 -14.85 22.54
CA PRO A 50 -20.05 -14.02 21.32
C PRO A 50 -18.92 -13.00 21.05
N ALA A 51 -18.13 -12.60 22.06
CA ALA A 51 -17.02 -11.65 21.85
C ALA A 51 -15.77 -12.29 21.23
N ALA A 52 -15.58 -13.60 21.36
CA ALA A 52 -14.46 -14.32 20.76
C ALA A 52 -14.60 -14.39 19.23
N ASP A 53 -15.81 -14.65 18.74
CA ASP A 53 -16.11 -14.67 17.30
C ASP A 53 -15.88 -13.27 16.67
N ILE A 54 -16.25 -12.20 17.37
CA ILE A 54 -16.01 -10.81 16.91
C ILE A 54 -14.52 -10.49 16.89
N ALA A 55 -13.75 -10.96 17.88
CA ALA A 55 -12.30 -10.76 17.91
C ALA A 55 -11.62 -11.43 16.70
N ILE A 56 -12.00 -12.68 16.38
CA ILE A 56 -11.50 -13.42 15.21
C ILE A 56 -11.84 -12.68 13.91
N ILE A 57 -13.09 -12.25 13.72
CA ILE A 57 -13.51 -11.52 12.51
C ILE A 57 -12.74 -10.18 12.37
N THR A 58 -12.49 -9.50 13.48
CA THR A 58 -11.76 -8.22 13.49
C THR A 58 -10.28 -8.43 13.15
N GLU A 59 -9.69 -9.52 13.63
CA GLU A 59 -8.31 -9.92 13.34
C GLU A 59 -8.13 -10.32 11.87
N ASP A 60 -9.01 -11.19 11.34
CA ASP A 60 -9.01 -11.60 9.92
C ASP A 60 -9.15 -10.39 8.98
N LEU A 61 -10.03 -9.44 9.33
CA LEU A 61 -10.21 -8.21 8.55
C LEU A 61 -8.97 -7.30 8.62
N ALA A 62 -8.30 -7.23 9.77
CA ALA A 62 -7.06 -6.48 9.93
C ALA A 62 -5.92 -7.10 9.11
N GLU A 63 -5.80 -8.43 9.08
CA GLU A 63 -4.82 -9.14 8.26
C GLU A 63 -5.08 -8.92 6.76
N HIS A 64 -6.34 -8.99 6.33
CA HIS A 64 -6.71 -8.69 4.96
C HIS A 64 -6.33 -7.27 4.56
N LEU A 65 -6.65 -6.27 5.39
CA LEU A 65 -6.27 -4.86 5.13
C LEU A 65 -4.76 -4.66 5.10
N ARG A 66 -3.98 -5.37 5.93
CA ARG A 66 -2.51 -5.32 5.86
C ARG A 66 -2.00 -5.84 4.52
N SER A 67 -2.58 -6.93 4.02
CA SER A 67 -2.24 -7.51 2.73
C SER A 67 -2.59 -6.58 1.57
N GLU A 68 -3.75 -5.91 1.62
CA GLU A 68 -4.12 -4.89 0.64
C GLU A 68 -3.18 -3.67 0.67
N ILE A 69 -2.83 -3.19 1.86
CA ILE A 69 -1.85 -2.09 2.02
C ILE A 69 -0.50 -2.49 1.41
N GLU A 70 -0.05 -3.71 1.65
CA GLU A 70 1.20 -4.21 1.06
C GLU A 70 1.13 -4.24 -0.46
N ALA A 71 0.07 -4.78 -1.05
CA ALA A 71 -0.11 -4.80 -2.51
C ALA A 71 -0.12 -3.39 -3.11
N LEU A 72 -0.77 -2.41 -2.45
CA LEU A 72 -0.76 -1.02 -2.88
C LEU A 72 0.63 -0.37 -2.77
N CYS A 73 1.40 -0.69 -1.72
CA CYS A 73 2.79 -0.25 -1.61
C CYS A 73 3.64 -0.80 -2.77
N TRP A 74 3.47 -2.08 -3.12
CA TRP A 74 4.15 -2.69 -4.27
C TRP A 74 3.81 -1.98 -5.59
N ALA A 75 2.55 -1.58 -5.78
CA ALA A 75 2.14 -0.81 -6.95
C ALA A 75 2.80 0.58 -7.00
N ILE A 76 2.95 1.26 -5.86
CA ILE A 76 3.70 2.52 -5.79
C ILE A 76 5.18 2.31 -6.11
N ASP A 77 5.80 1.29 -5.53
CA ASP A 77 7.22 1.00 -5.79
C ASP A 77 7.49 0.73 -7.29
N HIS A 78 6.52 0.12 -7.97
CA HIS A 78 6.57 -0.10 -9.42
C HIS A 78 6.44 1.21 -10.20
N ILE A 79 5.51 2.08 -9.83
CA ILE A 79 5.36 3.41 -10.45
C ILE A 79 6.62 4.25 -10.24
N ASP A 80 7.21 4.22 -9.04
CA ASP A 80 8.45 4.96 -8.75
C ASP A 80 9.59 4.48 -9.64
N HIS A 81 9.69 3.17 -9.88
CA HIS A 81 10.66 2.60 -10.81
C HIS A 81 10.41 3.00 -12.27
N GLU A 82 9.14 3.04 -12.72
CA GLU A 82 8.80 3.51 -14.07
C GLU A 82 9.11 5.02 -14.25
N LEU A 83 8.95 5.81 -13.19
CA LEU A 83 9.31 7.23 -13.21
C LEU A 83 10.83 7.44 -13.30
N GLU A 84 11.63 6.66 -12.56
CA GLU A 84 13.10 6.64 -12.68
C GLU A 84 13.55 6.31 -14.11
N TYR A 85 12.89 5.35 -14.76
CA TYR A 85 13.14 5.00 -16.16
C TYR A 85 12.86 6.17 -17.12
N LEU A 86 11.75 6.88 -16.92
CA LEU A 86 11.40 8.04 -17.76
C LEU A 86 12.35 9.22 -17.57
N ASP A 87 12.99 9.34 -16.41
CA ASP A 87 14.00 10.36 -16.10
C ASP A 87 15.39 10.05 -16.71
N GLY A 88 15.58 8.85 -17.29
CA GLY A 88 16.83 8.46 -17.94
C GLY A 88 17.93 8.10 -16.95
N ASP A 89 17.57 7.60 -15.76
CA ASP A 89 18.54 7.03 -14.83
C ASP A 89 18.96 5.64 -15.33
N ASP A 90 20.14 5.55 -15.94
CA ASP A 90 20.64 4.39 -16.69
C ASP A 90 21.10 3.21 -15.80
N GLU A 91 21.09 3.34 -14.47
CA GLU A 91 21.36 2.24 -13.53
C GLU A 91 20.13 1.34 -13.38
N PHE A 92 19.82 0.60 -14.45
CA PHE A 92 18.68 -0.30 -14.52
C PHE A 92 18.88 -1.57 -13.66
N GLU A 93 18.22 -1.63 -12.51
CA GLU A 93 17.93 -2.90 -11.83
C GLU A 93 16.50 -3.37 -12.12
N PRO A 94 16.27 -4.66 -12.46
CA PRO A 94 14.93 -5.20 -12.59
C PRO A 94 14.12 -4.95 -11.31
N PHE A 95 12.86 -4.51 -11.45
CA PHE A 95 11.96 -4.34 -10.31
C PHE A 95 11.84 -5.65 -9.51
N ALA A 96 12.56 -5.73 -8.39
CA ALA A 96 12.58 -6.88 -7.50
C ALA A 96 11.68 -6.68 -6.25
N GLY A 97 10.95 -5.57 -6.20
CA GLY A 97 10.10 -5.19 -5.06
C GLY A 97 10.85 -4.84 -3.79
N ARG A 98 10.09 -4.50 -2.74
CA ARG A 98 10.60 -3.98 -1.46
C ARG A 98 11.51 -4.95 -0.70
N GLU A 99 11.35 -6.26 -0.92
CA GLU A 99 12.12 -7.31 -0.26
C GLU A 99 13.59 -7.38 -0.75
N ALA A 100 13.85 -6.93 -1.97
CA ALA A 100 15.20 -6.88 -2.53
C ALA A 100 16.00 -5.65 -2.06
N ARG A 101 15.34 -4.49 -1.92
CA ARG A 101 15.99 -3.22 -1.50
C ARG A 101 16.31 -3.13 0.00
N SER A 102 15.79 -4.06 0.82
CA SER A 102 15.96 -4.05 2.28
C SER A 102 17.10 -4.97 2.76
N ARG A 103 17.92 -5.52 1.84
CA ARG A 103 19.02 -6.46 2.14
C ARG A 103 20.42 -5.84 2.10
N ASP A 104 20.52 -4.53 1.93
CA ASP A 104 21.78 -3.77 2.02
C ASP A 104 21.90 -2.95 3.31
#